data_AF-A0A1V3XSA1-F1
#
_entry.id   AF-A0A1V3XSA1-F1
#
_cell.length_a   1.000
_cell.length_b   1.000
_cell.length_c   1.000
_cell.angle_alpha   90.00
_cell.angle_beta   90.00
_cell.angle_gamma   90.00
#
_symmetry.space_group_name_H-M   'P 1'
#
loop_
_entity.id
_entity.type
_entity.pdbx_description
1 polymer ?
#
loop_
_entity_poly.entity_id
_entity_poly.type
_entity_poly.pdbx_seq_one_letter_code
_entity_poly.pdbx_strand_id
1 'polypeptide(L)'
;MPQLNAIKSLGATIDQVSAAVDELDNSVRIGLAGANQIQQNINRVLSVTQTLRGKATEVSQYLNPLREMITGAAYCPDEQLCSAARQVVGPLDLVVANVAALTNGADRIAAVSSQTMGAFASTPHVVAEMRSTLGQLRSFVPKLELSIQEILPQLVQVSAFLKNISVDFADTGEGGFHLTRKDLADPSYQHVRQSMFSPDGTATRLFVYSDGNGLDLDAAGRVQSLQLAAGAAMKYGSLVDSQITVAGPRR
;
A
#
# COMPACT_ATOMS: atom_id res chain seq x y z
N MET A 1 9.97 -9.80 16.31
CA MET A 1 8.92 -8.77 16.44
C MET A 1 7.95 -8.89 15.27
N PRO A 2 6.65 -9.13 15.51
CA PRO A 2 5.66 -9.37 14.44
C PRO A 2 5.48 -8.18 13.49
N GLN A 3 5.65 -6.95 13.99
CA GLN A 3 5.40 -5.72 13.24
C GLN A 3 6.46 -5.46 12.15
N LEU A 4 7.72 -5.81 12.43
CA LEU A 4 8.83 -5.74 11.47
C LEU A 4 8.67 -6.77 10.34
N ASN A 5 8.11 -7.95 10.67
CA ASN A 5 7.82 -8.98 9.68
C ASN A 5 6.69 -8.57 8.73
N ALA A 6 5.67 -7.86 9.23
CA ALA A 6 4.57 -7.34 8.41
C ALA A 6 5.06 -6.29 7.39
N ILE A 7 5.98 -5.40 7.77
CA ILE A 7 6.56 -4.39 6.86
C ILE A 7 7.42 -5.05 5.78
N LYS A 8 8.23 -6.04 6.14
CA LYS A 8 9.01 -6.82 5.18
C LYS A 8 8.12 -7.59 4.19
N SER A 9 7.01 -8.16 4.67
CA SER A 9 6.01 -8.81 3.82
C SER A 9 5.37 -7.80 2.85
N LEU A 10 5.02 -6.60 3.32
CA LEU A 10 4.46 -5.55 2.48
C LEU A 10 5.44 -5.11 1.38
N GLY A 11 6.72 -4.95 1.72
CA GLY A 11 7.78 -4.68 0.74
C GLY A 11 7.88 -5.78 -0.33
N ALA A 12 7.89 -7.05 0.08
CA ALA A 12 7.93 -8.18 -0.85
C ALA A 12 6.70 -8.24 -1.78
N THR A 13 5.51 -7.94 -1.27
CA THR A 13 4.29 -7.86 -2.09
C THR A 13 4.34 -6.71 -3.09
N ILE A 14 4.82 -5.52 -2.69
CA ILE A 14 4.99 -4.37 -3.59
C ILE A 14 5.99 -4.70 -4.70
N ASP A 15 7.07 -5.41 -4.38
CA ASP A 15 8.06 -5.85 -5.36
C ASP A 15 7.47 -6.84 -6.37
N GLN A 16 6.67 -7.80 -5.91
CA GLN A 16 5.98 -8.76 -6.76
C GLN A 16 4.97 -8.08 -7.70
N VAL A 17 4.19 -7.12 -7.19
CA VAL A 17 3.24 -6.35 -8.00
C VAL A 17 3.98 -5.46 -9.01
N SER A 18 5.12 -4.88 -8.63
CA SER A 18 5.95 -4.08 -9.54
C SER A 18 6.50 -4.92 -10.69
N ALA A 19 6.98 -6.13 -10.41
CA ALA A 19 7.44 -7.05 -11.45
C ALA A 19 6.31 -7.43 -12.43
N ALA A 20 5.10 -7.67 -11.92
CA ALA A 20 3.94 -7.95 -12.76
C ALA A 20 3.54 -6.76 -13.65
N VAL A 21 3.62 -5.53 -13.12
CA VAL A 21 3.36 -4.31 -13.90
C VAL A 21 4.43 -4.10 -14.99
N ASP A 22 5.69 -4.44 -14.71
CA ASP A 22 6.78 -4.36 -15.69
C ASP A 22 6.62 -5.39 -16.81
N GLU A 23 6.16 -6.60 -16.48
CA GLU A 23 5.82 -7.63 -17.48
C GLU A 23 4.62 -7.19 -18.33
N LEU A 24 3.60 -6.58 -17.70
CA LEU A 24 2.45 -6.01 -18.40
C LEU A 24 2.86 -4.87 -19.34
N ASP A 25 3.73 -3.95 -18.92
CA ASP A 25 4.26 -2.87 -19.77
C ASP A 25 4.96 -3.43 -21.01
N ASN A 26 5.83 -4.42 -20.82
CA ASN A 26 6.53 -5.06 -21.91
C ASN A 26 5.57 -5.77 -22.87
N SER A 27 4.56 -6.48 -22.34
CA SER A 27 3.52 -7.14 -23.13
C SER A 27 2.69 -6.13 -23.94
N VAL A 28 2.26 -5.03 -23.33
CA VAL A 28 1.52 -3.95 -23.99
C VAL A 28 2.36 -3.32 -25.10
N ARG A 29 3.66 -3.06 -24.85
CA ARG A 29 4.57 -2.51 -25.86
C ARG A 29 4.76 -3.45 -27.04
N ILE A 30 4.94 -4.75 -26.79
CA ILE A 30 5.03 -5.78 -27.84
C ILE A 30 3.71 -5.85 -28.62
N GLY A 31 2.57 -5.86 -27.93
CA GLY A 31 1.24 -5.88 -28.53
C GLY A 31 0.99 -4.68 -29.44
N LEU A 32 1.36 -3.47 -28.99
CA LEU A 32 1.25 -2.24 -29.78
C LEU A 32 2.18 -2.25 -31.00
N ALA A 33 3.41 -2.74 -30.86
CA ALA A 33 4.32 -2.88 -31.99
C ALA A 33 3.77 -3.87 -33.03
N GLY A 34 3.24 -5.02 -32.58
CA GLY A 34 2.59 -6.00 -33.44
C GLY A 34 1.33 -5.45 -34.11
N ALA A 35 0.49 -4.71 -33.38
CA ALA A 35 -0.71 -4.05 -33.92
C ALA A 35 -0.35 -3.02 -35.00
N ASN A 36 0.68 -2.20 -34.78
CA ASN A 36 1.20 -1.27 -35.78
C ASN A 36 1.68 -2.01 -37.04
N GLN A 37 2.37 -3.13 -36.89
CA GLN A 37 2.82 -3.95 -38.02
C GLN A 37 1.64 -4.57 -38.79
N ILE A 38 0.61 -5.04 -38.09
CA ILE A 38 -0.64 -5.54 -38.69
C ILE A 38 -1.33 -4.41 -39.48
N GLN A 39 -1.44 -3.22 -38.92
CA GLN A 39 -2.04 -2.08 -39.61
C GLN A 39 -1.30 -1.74 -40.91
N GLN A 40 0.04 -1.75 -40.88
CA GLN A 40 0.84 -1.55 -42.10
C GLN A 40 0.55 -2.61 -43.16
N ASN A 41 0.40 -3.87 -42.76
CA ASN A 41 0.06 -4.95 -43.67
C ASN A 41 -1.37 -4.81 -44.23
N ILE A 42 -2.34 -4.42 -43.40
CA ILE A 42 -3.71 -4.14 -43.84
C ILE A 42 -3.73 -2.99 -44.84
N ASN A 43 -3.00 -1.90 -44.59
CA ASN A 43 -2.89 -0.78 -45.53
C ASN A 43 -2.28 -1.22 -46.88
N ARG A 44 -1.30 -2.14 -46.87
CA ARG A 44 -0.75 -2.73 -48.10
C ARG A 44 -1.81 -3.57 -48.83
N VAL A 45 -2.55 -4.42 -48.12
CA VAL A 45 -3.64 -5.24 -48.69
C VAL A 45 -4.73 -4.34 -49.29
N LEU A 46 -5.11 -3.26 -48.62
CA LEU A 46 -6.04 -2.26 -49.14
C LEU A 46 -5.53 -1.65 -50.45
N SER A 47 -4.29 -1.18 -50.50
CA SER A 47 -3.70 -0.61 -51.71
C SER A 47 -3.70 -1.60 -52.88
N VAL A 48 -3.33 -2.86 -52.63
CA VAL A 48 -3.34 -3.92 -53.65
C VAL A 48 -4.76 -4.23 -54.11
N THR A 49 -5.72 -4.36 -53.18
CA THR A 49 -7.11 -4.69 -53.51
C THR A 49 -7.83 -3.54 -54.22
N GLN A 50 -7.53 -2.28 -53.89
CA GLN A 50 -7.99 -1.11 -54.61
C GLN A 50 -7.42 -1.06 -56.03
N THR A 51 -6.12 -1.37 -56.19
CA THR A 51 -5.49 -1.48 -57.51
C THR A 51 -6.14 -2.56 -58.36
N LEU A 52 -6.42 -3.73 -57.78
CA LEU A 52 -7.13 -4.82 -58.45
C LEU A 52 -8.55 -4.42 -58.85
N ARG A 53 -9.29 -3.72 -57.97
CA ARG A 53 -10.62 -3.18 -58.29
C ARG A 53 -10.57 -2.22 -59.48
N GLY A 54 -9.59 -1.31 -59.49
CA GLY A 54 -9.38 -0.39 -60.62
C GLY A 54 -9.15 -1.14 -61.94
N LYS A 55 -8.22 -2.10 -61.95
CA LYS A 55 -7.93 -2.92 -63.14
C LYS A 55 -9.12 -3.77 -63.58
N ALA A 56 -9.84 -4.38 -62.64
CA ALA A 56 -11.03 -5.18 -62.95
C ALA A 56 -12.14 -4.30 -63.55
N THR A 57 -12.32 -3.08 -63.03
CA THR A 57 -13.27 -2.10 -63.56
C THR A 57 -12.88 -1.67 -64.98
N GLU A 58 -11.60 -1.39 -65.21
CA GLU A 58 -11.06 -1.03 -66.53
C GLU A 58 -11.30 -2.16 -67.55
N VAL A 59 -11.00 -3.41 -67.19
CA VAL A 59 -11.28 -4.58 -68.02
C VAL A 59 -12.78 -4.75 -68.29
N SER A 60 -13.64 -4.53 -67.29
CA SER A 60 -15.10 -4.58 -67.48
C SER A 60 -15.57 -3.50 -68.46
N GLN A 61 -15.02 -2.29 -68.39
CA GLN A 61 -15.32 -1.21 -69.32
C GLN A 61 -14.89 -1.54 -70.76
N TYR A 62 -13.73 -2.18 -70.96
CA TYR A 62 -13.31 -2.66 -72.28
C TYR A 62 -14.28 -3.71 -72.86
N LEU A 63 -14.96 -4.47 -72.00
CA LEU A 63 -15.95 -5.47 -72.41
C LEU A 63 -17.36 -4.91 -72.55
N ASN A 64 -17.66 -3.69 -72.08
CA ASN A 64 -19.00 -3.10 -72.20
C ASN A 64 -19.53 -3.08 -73.64
N PRO A 65 -18.77 -2.70 -74.67
CA PRO A 65 -19.25 -2.72 -76.06
C PRO A 65 -19.62 -4.14 -76.53
N LEU A 66 -18.85 -5.15 -76.12
CA LEU A 66 -19.16 -6.55 -76.40
C LEU A 66 -20.44 -6.98 -75.67
N ARG A 67 -20.60 -6.58 -74.41
CA ARG A 67 -21.79 -6.87 -73.60
C ARG A 67 -23.03 -6.21 -74.24
N GLU A 68 -22.94 -4.94 -74.64
CA GLU A 68 -24.00 -4.21 -75.37
C GLU A 68 -24.32 -4.82 -76.73
N MET A 69 -23.35 -5.34 -77.48
CA MET A 69 -23.61 -6.11 -78.70
C MET A 69 -24.41 -7.40 -78.41
N ILE A 70 -24.05 -8.14 -77.35
CA ILE A 70 -24.69 -9.40 -76.98
C ILE A 70 -26.09 -9.18 -76.40
N THR A 71 -26.28 -8.15 -75.58
CA THR A 71 -27.56 -7.87 -74.90
C THR A 71 -28.47 -6.93 -75.68
N GLY A 72 -27.90 -6.10 -76.56
CA GLY A 72 -28.58 -4.98 -77.20
C GLY A 72 -28.95 -5.18 -78.67
N ALA A 73 -28.42 -6.17 -79.39
CA ALA A 73 -28.67 -6.25 -80.83
C ALA A 73 -29.52 -7.46 -81.26
N ALA A 74 -30.50 -7.12 -82.09
CA ALA A 74 -31.05 -7.83 -83.25
C ALA A 74 -30.06 -8.66 -84.13
N TYR A 75 -28.85 -8.98 -83.66
CA TYR A 75 -27.74 -9.62 -84.36
C TYR A 75 -27.15 -10.82 -83.58
N CYS A 76 -27.96 -11.61 -82.87
CA CYS A 76 -27.62 -13.01 -82.57
C CYS A 76 -28.37 -13.95 -83.54
N PRO A 77 -28.05 -14.00 -84.85
CA PRO A 77 -28.65 -14.97 -85.76
C PRO A 77 -28.12 -16.40 -85.54
N ASP A 78 -26.93 -16.54 -84.93
CA ASP A 78 -26.30 -17.83 -84.63
C ASP A 78 -26.08 -18.02 -83.12
N GLU A 79 -26.72 -19.06 -82.58
CA GLU A 79 -26.75 -19.38 -81.16
C GLU A 79 -25.35 -19.77 -80.61
N GLN A 80 -24.48 -20.30 -81.47
CA GLN A 80 -23.11 -20.70 -81.13
C GLN A 80 -22.15 -19.52 -80.88
N LEU A 81 -22.27 -18.42 -81.63
CA LEU A 81 -21.40 -17.26 -81.43
C LEU A 81 -21.77 -16.53 -80.12
N CYS A 82 -23.07 -16.40 -79.85
CA CYS A 82 -23.56 -15.77 -78.63
C CYS A 82 -23.34 -16.65 -77.39
N SER A 83 -23.33 -17.98 -77.51
CA SER A 83 -22.92 -18.86 -76.40
C SER A 83 -21.44 -18.73 -76.07
N ALA A 84 -20.57 -18.65 -77.08
CA ALA A 84 -19.13 -18.46 -76.89
C ALA A 84 -18.81 -17.11 -76.24
N ALA A 85 -19.48 -16.04 -76.68
CA ALA A 85 -19.30 -14.71 -76.09
C ALA A 85 -19.80 -14.65 -74.63
N ARG A 86 -20.93 -15.29 -74.30
CA ARG A 86 -21.38 -15.44 -72.90
C ARG A 86 -20.43 -16.28 -72.05
N GLN A 87 -19.82 -17.31 -72.62
CA GLN A 87 -18.80 -18.13 -71.96
C GLN A 87 -17.55 -17.34 -71.57
N VAL A 88 -17.24 -16.25 -72.28
CA VAL A 88 -16.09 -15.38 -71.99
C VAL A 88 -16.46 -14.24 -71.03
N VAL A 89 -17.61 -13.59 -71.20
CA VAL A 89 -17.98 -12.40 -70.41
C VAL A 89 -18.48 -12.77 -69.01
N GLY A 90 -19.24 -13.86 -68.86
CA GLY A 90 -19.80 -14.28 -67.56
C GLY A 90 -18.75 -14.52 -66.47
N PRO A 91 -17.67 -15.28 -66.73
CA PRO A 91 -16.58 -15.45 -65.76
C PRO A 91 -15.89 -14.14 -65.38
N LEU A 92 -15.75 -13.19 -66.31
CA LEU A 92 -15.14 -11.89 -66.01
C LEU A 92 -16.02 -11.02 -65.12
N ASP A 93 -17.34 -11.02 -65.34
CA ASP A 93 -18.29 -10.32 -64.46
C ASP A 93 -18.23 -10.88 -63.03
N LEU A 94 -18.06 -12.20 -62.91
CA LEU A 94 -17.90 -12.88 -61.63
C LEU A 94 -16.57 -12.50 -60.95
N VAL A 95 -15.48 -12.33 -61.71
CA VAL A 95 -14.20 -11.81 -61.19
C VAL A 95 -14.35 -10.37 -60.71
N VAL A 96 -15.03 -9.49 -61.46
CA VAL A 96 -15.27 -8.09 -61.05
C VAL A 96 -16.08 -8.04 -59.76
N ALA A 97 -17.15 -8.84 -59.66
CA ALA A 97 -17.96 -8.94 -58.46
C ALA A 97 -17.16 -9.47 -57.25
N ASN A 98 -16.34 -10.49 -57.46
CA ASN A 98 -15.48 -11.05 -56.41
C ASN A 98 -14.41 -10.04 -55.94
N VAL A 99 -13.81 -9.29 -56.86
CA VAL A 99 -12.84 -8.24 -56.52
C VAL A 99 -13.52 -7.12 -55.73
N ALA A 100 -14.74 -6.72 -56.10
CA ALA A 100 -15.51 -5.72 -55.36
C ALA A 100 -15.83 -6.21 -53.94
N ALA A 101 -16.30 -7.46 -53.78
CA ALA A 101 -16.56 -8.06 -52.49
C ALA A 101 -15.28 -8.16 -51.62
N LEU A 102 -14.16 -8.57 -52.22
CA LEU A 102 -12.86 -8.66 -51.55
C LEU A 102 -12.42 -7.31 -51.00
N THR A 103 -12.53 -6.24 -51.79
CA THR A 103 -12.10 -4.91 -51.35
C THR A 103 -13.05 -4.30 -50.32
N ASN A 104 -14.37 -4.58 -50.38
CA ASN A 104 -15.28 -4.24 -49.28
C ASN A 104 -14.95 -4.99 -47.98
N GLY A 105 -14.53 -6.25 -48.08
CA GLY A 105 -14.03 -7.03 -46.95
C GLY A 105 -12.75 -6.42 -46.35
N ALA A 106 -11.80 -6.01 -47.21
CA ALA A 106 -10.57 -5.35 -46.79
C ALA A 106 -10.84 -4.00 -46.09
N ASP A 107 -11.78 -3.20 -46.60
CA ASP A 107 -12.20 -1.93 -45.99
C ASP A 107 -12.77 -2.14 -44.58
N ARG A 108 -13.60 -3.18 -44.38
CA ARG A 108 -14.12 -3.54 -43.05
C ARG A 108 -13.02 -3.98 -42.09
N ILE A 109 -12.07 -4.80 -42.55
CA ILE A 109 -10.93 -5.25 -41.74
C ILE A 109 -10.09 -4.05 -41.30
N ALA A 110 -9.86 -3.08 -42.18
CA ALA A 110 -9.13 -1.88 -41.86
C ALA A 110 -9.86 -0.99 -40.84
N ALA A 111 -11.18 -0.84 -40.97
CA ALA A 111 -11.99 -0.12 -40.00
C ALA A 111 -11.95 -0.77 -38.60
N VAL A 112 -12.11 -2.09 -38.53
CA VAL A 112 -12.03 -2.85 -37.27
C VAL A 112 -10.63 -2.75 -36.65
N SER A 113 -9.58 -2.85 -37.47
CA SER A 113 -8.19 -2.72 -37.01
C SER A 113 -7.91 -1.32 -36.44
N SER A 114 -8.37 -0.27 -37.12
CA SER A 114 -8.24 1.11 -36.62
C SER A 114 -8.97 1.34 -35.30
N GLN A 115 -10.21 0.84 -35.18
CA GLN A 115 -10.97 0.91 -33.94
C GLN A 115 -10.27 0.17 -32.79
N THR A 116 -9.71 -1.00 -33.08
CA THR A 116 -8.97 -1.83 -32.12
C THR A 116 -7.73 -1.09 -31.62
N MET A 117 -6.93 -0.49 -32.50
CA MET A 117 -5.76 0.32 -32.09
C MET A 117 -6.16 1.53 -31.23
N GLY A 118 -7.28 2.19 -31.54
CA GLY A 118 -7.80 3.30 -30.74
C GLY A 118 -8.09 2.89 -29.29
N ALA A 119 -8.63 1.69 -29.07
CA ALA A 119 -8.87 1.15 -27.73
C ALA A 119 -7.57 0.83 -26.96
N PHE A 120 -6.50 0.44 -27.66
CA PHE A 120 -5.20 0.15 -27.05
C PHE A 120 -4.34 1.40 -26.78
N ALA A 121 -4.69 2.56 -27.34
CA ALA A 121 -3.91 3.79 -27.20
C ALA A 121 -3.85 4.32 -25.76
N SER A 122 -4.86 4.05 -24.93
CA SER A 122 -4.89 4.47 -23.53
C SER A 122 -4.14 3.54 -22.57
N THR A 123 -3.87 2.29 -22.98
CA THR A 123 -3.29 1.26 -22.10
C THR A 123 -1.89 1.63 -21.56
N PRO A 124 -0.95 2.19 -22.35
CA PRO A 124 0.36 2.60 -21.84
C PRO A 124 0.29 3.64 -20.71
N HIS A 125 -0.67 4.58 -20.79
CA HIS A 125 -0.83 5.60 -19.76
C HIS A 125 -1.23 4.97 -18.42
N VAL A 126 -2.17 4.03 -18.44
CA VAL A 126 -2.64 3.34 -17.24
C VAL A 126 -1.51 2.56 -16.58
N VAL A 127 -0.68 1.87 -17.37
CA VAL A 127 0.47 1.12 -16.87
C VAL A 127 1.53 2.06 -16.26
N ALA A 128 1.79 3.21 -16.89
CA ALA A 128 2.70 4.22 -16.35
C ALA A 128 2.22 4.79 -15.01
N GLU A 129 0.92 5.03 -14.85
CA GLU A 129 0.31 5.50 -13.62
C GLU A 129 0.41 4.46 -12.49
N MET A 130 0.15 3.18 -12.80
CA MET A 130 0.35 2.07 -11.87
C MET A 130 1.81 2.00 -11.39
N ARG A 131 2.78 2.11 -12.31
CA ARG A 131 4.21 2.09 -11.97
C ARG A 131 4.61 3.28 -11.09
N SER A 132 4.09 4.47 -11.37
CA SER A 132 4.30 5.66 -10.53
C SER A 132 3.77 5.46 -9.11
N THR A 133 2.55 4.95 -8.99
CA THR A 133 1.91 4.68 -7.69
C THR A 133 2.69 3.64 -6.88
N LEU A 134 3.13 2.56 -7.51
CA LEU A 134 3.95 1.53 -6.87
C LEU A 134 5.32 2.07 -6.43
N GLY A 135 5.94 2.94 -7.24
CA GLY A 135 7.18 3.62 -6.87
C GLY A 135 7.02 4.48 -5.61
N GLN A 136 5.91 5.20 -5.50
CA GLN A 136 5.59 5.97 -4.29
C GLN A 136 5.44 5.05 -3.08
N LEU A 137 4.65 3.98 -3.18
CA LEU A 137 4.45 3.02 -2.09
C LEU A 137 5.76 2.37 -1.64
N ARG A 138 6.63 1.96 -2.57
CA ARG A 138 7.95 1.39 -2.29
C ARG A 138 8.83 2.37 -1.49
N SER A 139 8.72 3.67 -1.77
CA SER A 139 9.49 4.71 -1.06
C SER A 139 9.03 4.94 0.39
N PHE A 140 7.80 4.55 0.74
CA PHE A 140 7.25 4.71 2.09
C PHE A 140 7.62 3.57 3.04
N VAL A 141 7.77 2.34 2.54
CA VAL A 141 8.14 1.16 3.33
C VAL A 141 9.39 1.38 4.20
N PRO A 142 10.54 1.85 3.68
CA PRO A 142 11.74 2.05 4.51
C PRO A 142 11.56 3.20 5.52
N LYS A 143 10.77 4.23 5.21
CA LYS A 143 10.45 5.32 6.15
C LYS A 143 9.66 4.81 7.35
N LEU A 144 8.72 3.90 7.11
CA LEU A 144 7.94 3.25 8.16
C LEU A 144 8.80 2.34 9.03
N GLU A 145 9.70 1.57 8.41
CA GLU A 145 10.65 0.71 9.14
C GLU A 145 11.55 1.53 10.07
N LEU A 146 12.14 2.61 9.57
CA LEU A 146 12.97 3.53 10.35
C LEU A 146 12.19 4.16 11.52
N SER A 147 10.98 4.64 11.27
CA SER A 147 10.14 5.25 12.31
C SER A 147 9.83 4.26 13.44
N ILE A 148 9.55 3.00 13.11
CA ILE A 148 9.31 1.95 14.12
C ILE A 148 10.59 1.62 14.88
N GLN A 149 11.74 1.54 14.21
CA GLN A 149 13.02 1.31 14.86
C GLN A 149 13.41 2.44 15.83
N GLU A 150 13.04 3.69 15.56
CA GLU A 150 13.28 4.83 16.46
C GLU A 150 12.35 4.85 17.68
N ILE A 151 11.07 4.48 17.51
CA ILE A 151 10.04 4.59 18.56
C ILE A 151 10.08 3.39 19.52
N LEU A 152 10.38 2.19 19.03
CA LEU A 152 10.35 0.96 19.83
C LEU A 152 11.24 1.01 21.09
N PRO A 153 12.51 1.48 21.04
CA PRO A 153 13.35 1.56 22.23
C PRO A 153 12.75 2.46 23.32
N GLN A 154 12.11 3.56 22.92
CA GLN A 154 11.48 4.52 23.84
C GLN A 154 10.27 3.89 24.55
N LEU A 155 9.43 3.16 23.81
CA LEU A 155 8.30 2.44 24.37
C LEU A 155 8.74 1.32 25.33
N VAL A 156 9.81 0.58 24.98
CA VAL A 156 10.39 -0.44 25.85
C VAL A 156 10.89 0.21 27.15
N GLN A 157 11.59 1.35 27.07
CA GLN A 157 12.06 2.08 28.27
C GLN A 157 10.91 2.55 29.16
N VAL A 158 9.85 3.14 28.58
CA VAL A 158 8.67 3.56 29.36
C VAL A 158 7.97 2.37 30.00
N SER A 159 7.80 1.26 29.27
CA SER A 159 7.18 0.05 29.82
C SER A 159 8.03 -0.59 30.92
N ALA A 160 9.35 -0.58 30.79
CA ALA A 160 10.28 -1.07 31.81
C ALA A 160 10.26 -0.19 33.06
N PHE A 161 10.21 1.13 32.90
CA PHE A 161 10.05 2.07 34.00
C PHE A 161 8.73 1.85 34.76
N LEU A 162 7.61 1.75 34.06
CA LEU A 162 6.31 1.48 34.66
C LEU A 162 6.25 0.10 35.33
N LYS A 163 6.90 -0.92 34.74
CA LYS A 163 7.01 -2.26 35.34
C LYS A 163 7.85 -2.23 36.61
N ASN A 164 8.97 -1.52 36.63
CA ASN A 164 9.79 -1.38 37.82
C ASN A 164 9.01 -0.70 38.96
N ILE A 165 8.27 0.38 38.66
CA ILE A 165 7.32 0.98 39.61
C ILE A 165 6.24 -0.02 40.04
N SER A 166 5.77 -0.90 39.17
CA SER A 166 4.78 -1.90 39.59
C SER A 166 5.38 -2.98 40.49
N VAL A 167 6.61 -3.42 40.23
CA VAL A 167 7.29 -4.50 40.95
C VAL A 167 7.81 -4.03 42.30
N ASP A 168 8.37 -2.82 42.37
CA ASP A 168 8.87 -2.23 43.61
C ASP A 168 7.76 -2.04 44.67
N PHE A 169 6.49 -2.09 44.25
CA PHE A 169 5.31 -1.90 45.10
C PHE A 169 4.39 -3.13 45.16
N ALA A 170 4.72 -4.25 44.51
CA ALA A 170 3.84 -5.41 44.40
C ALA A 170 3.78 -6.29 45.67
N ASP A 171 4.81 -6.24 46.53
CA ASP A 171 4.95 -7.11 47.72
C ASP A 171 5.14 -6.33 49.04
N THR A 172 5.00 -5.02 49.01
CA THR A 172 4.92 -4.22 50.23
C THR A 172 3.45 -4.03 50.58
N GLY A 173 3.05 -4.16 51.84
CA GLY A 173 1.70 -3.79 52.32
C GLY A 173 1.40 -2.29 52.18
N GLU A 174 2.24 -1.55 51.46
CA GLU A 174 2.26 -0.12 51.24
C GLU A 174 1.41 0.19 50.00
N GLY A 175 0.09 0.11 50.17
CA GLY A 175 -0.84 0.69 49.21
C GLY A 175 -0.59 2.20 49.07
N GLY A 176 0.01 2.59 47.95
CA GLY A 176 -0.31 3.82 47.22
C GLY A 176 -0.15 5.16 47.94
N PHE A 177 1.09 5.60 48.17
CA PHE A 177 1.38 7.04 48.34
C PHE A 177 2.31 7.52 47.23
N HIS A 178 1.73 7.88 46.08
CA HIS A 178 2.45 8.57 45.01
C HIS A 178 2.08 10.06 45.04
N LEU A 179 2.93 10.87 45.66
CA LEU A 179 2.86 12.33 45.53
C LEU A 179 3.59 12.75 44.27
N THR A 180 2.89 13.40 43.33
CA THR A 180 3.54 13.91 42.12
C THR A 180 4.42 15.11 42.47
N ARG A 181 5.38 15.44 41.60
CA ARG A 181 6.18 16.67 41.73
C ARG A 181 5.32 17.94 41.80
N LYS A 182 4.16 17.93 41.16
CA LYS A 182 3.21 19.04 41.17
C LYS A 182 2.57 19.20 42.55
N ASP A 183 2.16 18.11 43.18
CA ASP A 183 1.51 18.14 44.49
C ASP A 183 2.50 18.54 45.60
N LEU A 184 3.76 18.11 45.50
CA LEU A 184 4.85 18.54 46.41
C LEU A 184 5.20 20.03 46.27
N ALA A 185 4.94 20.63 45.10
CA ALA A 185 5.19 22.04 44.83
C ALA A 185 4.01 22.94 45.23
N ASP A 186 2.88 22.37 45.66
CA ASP A 186 1.71 23.14 46.06
C ASP A 186 2.04 23.99 47.32
N PRO A 187 1.69 25.29 47.33
CA PRO A 187 1.88 26.15 48.50
C PRO A 187 1.26 25.59 49.78
N SER A 188 0.13 24.89 49.70
CA SER A 188 -0.50 24.27 50.87
C SER A 188 0.36 23.16 51.50
N TYR A 189 1.26 22.55 50.71
CA TYR A 189 2.14 21.48 51.14
C TYR A 189 3.51 21.98 51.63
N GLN A 190 3.78 23.29 51.50
CA GLN A 190 5.06 23.89 51.89
C GLN A 190 5.34 23.72 53.38
N HIS A 191 4.34 23.88 54.24
CA HIS A 191 4.49 23.74 55.69
C HIS A 191 4.78 22.27 56.07
N VAL A 192 4.07 21.33 55.45
CA VAL A 192 4.32 19.89 55.66
C VAL A 192 5.74 19.53 55.25
N ARG A 193 6.21 20.00 54.09
CA ARG A 193 7.58 19.77 53.62
C ARG A 193 8.64 20.28 54.59
N GLN A 194 8.46 21.50 55.11
CA GLN A 194 9.40 22.09 56.09
C GLN A 194 9.40 21.36 57.44
N SER A 195 8.26 20.77 57.83
CA SER A 195 8.12 20.05 59.10
C SER A 195 8.59 18.58 59.02
N MET A 196 8.40 17.93 57.86
CA MET A 196 8.71 16.51 57.68
C MET A 196 10.12 16.26 57.16
N PHE A 197 10.65 17.11 56.28
CA PHE A 197 11.96 16.92 55.67
C PHE A 197 12.96 17.95 56.19
N SER A 198 14.23 17.55 56.30
CA SER A 198 15.31 18.51 56.58
C SER A 198 15.50 19.47 55.39
N PRO A 199 16.03 20.69 55.63
CA PRO A 199 16.27 21.66 54.55
C PRO A 199 17.18 21.15 53.44
N ASP A 200 18.10 20.23 53.76
CA ASP A 200 19.02 19.58 52.83
C ASP A 200 18.47 18.27 52.23
N GLY A 201 17.28 17.83 52.64
CA GLY A 201 16.58 16.65 52.11
C GLY A 201 17.16 15.30 52.56
N THR A 202 18.10 15.29 53.51
CA THR A 202 18.79 14.06 53.96
C THR A 202 18.08 13.33 55.10
N ALA A 203 17.16 13.99 55.79
CA ALA A 203 16.39 13.41 56.88
C ALA A 203 14.88 13.63 56.68
N THR A 204 14.10 12.65 57.12
CA THR A 204 12.62 12.71 57.12
C THR A 204 12.05 12.29 58.47
N ARG A 205 10.86 12.76 58.79
CA ARG A 205 10.11 12.44 60.01
C ARG A 205 8.84 11.69 59.65
N LEU A 206 8.55 10.62 60.39
CA LEU A 206 7.27 9.92 60.34
C LEU A 206 6.58 10.02 61.69
N PHE A 207 5.28 10.29 61.67
CA PHE A 207 4.45 10.28 62.86
C PHE A 207 3.69 8.96 62.93
N VAL A 208 3.96 8.20 64.00
CA VAL A 208 3.28 6.93 64.27
C VAL A 208 2.30 7.19 65.41
N TYR A 209 1.01 7.05 65.12
CA TYR A 209 -0.06 7.18 66.09
C TYR A 209 -0.54 5.79 66.52
N SER A 210 -0.97 5.66 67.77
CA SER A 210 -1.61 4.45 68.27
C SER A 210 -2.84 4.81 69.09
N ASP A 211 -3.87 3.99 69.03
CA ASP A 211 -5.16 4.22 69.70
C ASP A 211 -5.11 4.07 71.24
N GLY A 212 -3.93 3.83 71.83
CA GLY A 212 -3.75 3.62 73.27
C GLY A 212 -3.51 4.92 74.05
N ASN A 213 -3.94 4.93 75.31
CA ASN A 213 -3.97 6.11 76.19
C ASN A 213 -2.59 6.43 76.78
N GLY A 214 -1.67 6.94 75.96
CA GLY A 214 -0.58 7.89 76.25
C GLY A 214 0.49 7.68 77.36
N LEU A 215 0.26 6.92 78.44
CA LEU A 215 1.08 7.05 79.66
C LEU A 215 1.31 5.74 80.44
N ASP A 216 1.04 4.58 79.86
CA ASP A 216 1.37 3.30 80.50
C ASP A 216 2.87 2.96 80.37
N LEU A 217 3.41 2.16 81.29
CA LEU A 217 4.80 1.65 81.29
C LEU A 217 5.16 0.95 79.96
N ASP A 218 4.14 0.49 79.23
CA ASP A 218 4.21 -0.13 77.91
C ASP A 218 4.63 0.85 76.78
N ALA A 219 4.53 2.16 76.99
CA ALA A 219 4.91 3.18 76.01
C ALA A 219 6.43 3.21 75.72
N ALA A 220 7.26 2.96 76.73
CA ALA A 220 8.71 2.89 76.56
C ALA A 220 9.14 1.63 75.79
N GLY A 221 8.51 0.48 76.10
CA GLY A 221 8.70 -0.76 75.36
C GLY A 221 8.35 -0.61 73.88
N ARG A 222 7.27 0.14 73.58
CA ARG A 222 6.82 0.41 72.20
C ARG A 222 7.82 1.21 71.38
N VAL A 223 8.49 2.21 71.97
CA VAL A 223 9.56 2.98 71.29
C VAL A 223 10.68 2.04 70.87
N GLN A 224 11.10 1.14 71.77
CA GLN A 224 12.14 0.16 71.47
C GLN A 224 11.70 -0.84 70.40
N SER A 225 10.46 -1.34 70.47
CA SER A 225 9.89 -2.22 69.44
C SER A 225 9.81 -1.55 68.07
N LEU A 226 9.43 -0.27 68.01
CA LEU A 226 9.39 0.51 66.75
C LEU A 226 10.79 0.69 66.17
N GLN A 227 11.78 1.00 67.01
CA GLN A 227 13.16 1.14 66.56
C GLN A 227 13.71 -0.18 65.99
N LEU A 228 13.42 -1.32 66.64
CA LEU A 228 13.82 -2.64 66.16
C LEU A 228 13.11 -3.02 64.87
N ALA A 229 11.79 -2.79 64.79
CA ALA A 229 11.01 -3.09 63.60
C ALA A 229 11.45 -2.25 62.40
N ALA A 230 11.68 -0.95 62.59
CA ALA A 230 12.18 -0.06 61.55
C ALA A 230 13.59 -0.48 61.09
N GLY A 231 14.49 -0.80 62.02
CA GLY A 231 15.83 -1.30 61.69
C GLY A 231 15.79 -2.62 60.91
N ALA A 232 14.89 -3.54 61.26
CA ALA A 232 14.71 -4.79 60.52
C ALA A 232 14.16 -4.56 59.10
N ALA A 233 13.21 -3.63 58.94
CA ALA A 233 12.63 -3.28 57.64
C ALA A 233 13.63 -2.59 56.70
N MET A 234 14.55 -1.80 57.27
CA MET A 234 15.58 -1.08 56.51
C MET A 234 16.79 -1.93 56.12
N LYS A 235 16.82 -3.22 56.50
CA LYS A 235 17.93 -4.15 56.21
C LYS A 235 18.23 -4.32 54.71
N TYR A 236 17.28 -3.98 53.84
CA TYR A 236 17.40 -4.08 52.39
C TYR A 236 16.84 -2.81 51.73
N GLY A 237 17.39 -2.42 50.57
CA GLY A 237 16.93 -1.25 49.81
C GLY A 237 17.73 0.02 50.06
N SER A 238 17.18 1.18 49.67
CA SER A 238 17.87 2.47 49.64
C SER A 238 18.15 3.10 51.01
N LEU A 239 17.65 2.50 52.09
CA LEU A 239 17.73 3.03 53.45
C LEU A 239 18.68 2.26 54.38
N VAL A 240 19.46 1.31 53.84
CA VAL A 240 20.27 0.36 54.62
C VAL A 240 21.31 1.00 55.56
N ASP A 241 21.76 2.22 55.26
CA ASP A 241 22.74 2.97 56.06
C ASP A 241 22.13 4.17 56.80
N SER A 242 20.80 4.30 56.81
CA SER A 242 20.13 5.44 57.46
C SER A 242 20.06 5.28 58.98
N GLN A 243 20.30 6.37 59.71
CA GLN A 243 20.14 6.39 61.16
C GLN A 243 18.68 6.61 61.55
N ILE A 244 18.20 5.80 62.51
CA ILE A 244 16.83 5.89 63.03
C ILE A 244 16.88 6.44 64.44
N THR A 245 16.17 7.54 64.69
CA THR A 245 15.92 8.06 66.03
C THR A 245 14.42 8.04 66.28
N VAL A 246 13.99 7.31 67.30
CA VAL A 246 12.59 7.28 67.73
C VAL A 246 12.46 8.06 69.03
N ALA A 247 11.63 9.09 69.03
CA ALA A 247 11.30 9.86 70.23
C ALA A 247 9.83 9.64 70.58
N GLY A 248 9.55 9.28 71.83
CA GLY A 248 8.20 9.18 72.38
C GLY A 248 7.76 10.48 73.05
N PRO A 249 6.51 10.53 73.56
CA PRO A 249 6.06 11.63 74.42
C PRO A 249 7.02 11.76 75.61
N ARG A 250 7.48 13.00 75.89
CA ARG A 250 8.32 13.28 77.05
C ARG A 250 7.50 13.04 78.33
N ARG A 251 8.08 12.35 79.31
CA ARG A 251 7.56 12.35 80.68
C ARG A 251 7.62 13.75 81.29
#